data_AF-A0A196S3U7-F1
#
_entry.id   AF-A0A196S3U7-F1
#
_cell.length_a   1.000
_cell.length_b   1.000
_cell.length_c   1.000
_cell.angle_alpha   90.00
_cell.angle_beta   90.00
_cell.angle_gamma   90.00
#
_symmetry.space_group_name_H-M   'P 1'
#
loop_
_entity.id
_entity.type
_entity.pdbx_description
1 polymer ?
#
loop_
_entity_poly.entity_id
_entity_poly.type
_entity_poly.pdbx_seq_one_letter_code
_entity_poly.pdbx_strand_id
1 'polypeptide(L)'
;MYEFKDNRIIDTKYLHRCSAFLIGRDERVCDWLMLHESISKQHAVLQFRKVPINPKDRSEFARKAIKPYIMDLGSTNGTYLNGKRIEPNRYYELREGDELKFGYSTRKYILLNENSVDLPDVEEENAVASPVQSD
;
A
#
# COMPACT_ATOMS: atom_id res chain seq x y z
N MET A 1 2.54 2.49 7.12
CA MET A 1 2.58 1.93 5.75
C MET A 1 3.90 2.34 5.15
N TYR A 2 4.74 1.39 4.80
CA TYR A 2 6.07 1.65 4.27
C TYR A 2 6.05 1.62 2.75
N GLU A 3 6.66 2.62 2.14
CA GLU A 3 6.81 2.73 0.70
C GLU A 3 8.18 2.21 0.28
N PHE A 4 8.21 1.20 -0.58
CA PHE A 4 9.41 0.56 -1.09
C PHE A 4 9.61 0.86 -2.56
N LYS A 5 10.87 1.05 -2.96
CA LYS A 5 11.30 1.07 -4.36
C LYS A 5 12.69 0.44 -4.43
N ASP A 6 12.90 -0.47 -5.38
CA ASP A 6 14.19 -1.14 -5.60
C ASP A 6 14.74 -1.77 -4.29
N ASN A 7 13.87 -2.46 -3.55
CA ASN A 7 14.11 -3.06 -2.22
C ASN A 7 14.55 -2.10 -1.10
N ARG A 8 14.43 -0.79 -1.29
CA ARG A 8 14.72 0.22 -0.27
C ARG A 8 13.45 0.90 0.22
N ILE A 9 13.38 1.18 1.52
CA ILE A 9 12.33 2.03 2.08
C ILE A 9 12.61 3.47 1.65
N ILE A 10 11.65 4.07 0.97
CA ILE A 10 11.72 5.45 0.46
C ILE A 10 10.99 6.41 1.38
N ASP A 11 9.84 6.00 1.91
CA ASP A 11 9.00 6.85 2.76
C ASP A 11 8.10 6.01 3.69
N THR A 12 7.55 6.65 4.72
CA THR A 12 6.58 6.07 5.64
C THR A 12 5.31 6.91 5.68
N LYS A 13 4.19 6.30 5.27
CA LYS A 13 2.85 6.89 5.37
C LYS A 13 2.19 6.50 6.69
N TYR A 14 1.93 7.51 7.53
CA TYR A 14 1.29 7.36 8.83
C TYR A 14 -0.24 7.31 8.69
N LEU A 15 -0.79 6.09 8.64
CA LEU A 15 -2.23 5.89 8.38
C LEU A 15 -3.13 6.41 9.51
N HIS A 16 -2.64 6.46 10.74
CA HIS A 16 -3.44 6.84 11.91
C HIS A 16 -3.87 8.32 11.92
N ARG A 17 -3.35 9.15 11.01
CA ARG A 17 -3.59 10.60 11.00
C ARG A 17 -4.93 10.99 10.39
N CYS A 18 -5.49 10.17 9.52
CA CYS A 18 -6.76 10.43 8.83
C CYS A 18 -7.62 9.17 8.78
N SER A 19 -8.94 9.34 8.67
CA SER A 19 -9.86 8.20 8.49
C SER A 19 -9.79 7.59 7.09
N ALA A 20 -9.33 8.34 6.10
CA ALA A 20 -9.21 7.91 4.72
C ALA A 20 -8.08 8.65 4.00
N PHE A 21 -7.60 8.07 2.90
CA PHE A 21 -6.62 8.67 1.99
C PHE A 21 -7.00 8.39 0.54
N LEU A 22 -7.12 9.43 -0.26
CA LEU A 22 -7.26 9.35 -1.71
C LEU A 22 -5.89 9.22 -2.37
N ILE A 23 -5.74 8.17 -3.18
CA ILE A 23 -4.50 7.81 -3.86
C ILE A 23 -4.69 8.07 -5.34
N GLY A 24 -3.74 8.78 -5.97
CA GLY A 24 -3.81 9.08 -7.39
C GLY A 24 -2.79 10.13 -7.82
N ARG A 25 -2.92 10.59 -9.07
CA ARG A 25 -2.00 11.57 -9.66
C ARG A 25 -2.54 13.01 -9.75
N ASP A 26 -3.76 13.28 -9.25
CA ASP A 26 -4.32 14.64 -9.25
C ASP A 26 -3.91 15.39 -7.98
N GLU A 27 -2.91 16.26 -8.11
CA GLU A 27 -2.33 17.06 -7.02
C GLU A 27 -3.34 17.92 -6.27
N ARG A 28 -4.48 18.23 -6.90
CA ARG A 28 -5.49 19.12 -6.31
C ARG A 28 -6.35 18.42 -5.25
N VAL A 29 -6.40 17.08 -5.29
CA VAL A 29 -7.37 16.30 -4.49
C VAL A 29 -6.76 15.09 -3.80
N CYS A 30 -5.66 14.52 -4.30
CA CYS A 30 -5.08 13.31 -3.73
C CYS A 30 -4.25 13.59 -2.48
N ASP A 31 -4.53 12.85 -1.41
CA ASP A 31 -3.72 12.87 -0.19
C ASP A 31 -2.37 12.19 -0.43
N TRP A 32 -2.38 11.08 -1.17
CA TRP A 32 -1.16 10.37 -1.59
C TRP A 32 -0.94 10.53 -3.07
N LEU A 33 -0.12 11.53 -3.38
CA LEU A 33 0.25 11.84 -4.74
C LEU A 33 1.22 10.79 -5.30
N MET A 34 0.85 10.17 -6.41
CA MET A 34 1.67 9.21 -7.15
C MET A 34 1.77 9.60 -8.62
N LEU A 35 2.89 10.21 -9.01
CA LEU A 35 3.12 10.78 -10.35
C LEU A 35 3.56 9.75 -11.41
N HIS A 36 2.95 8.57 -11.40
CA HIS A 36 3.19 7.57 -12.43
C HIS A 36 2.08 7.62 -13.50
N GLU A 37 2.44 7.55 -14.78
CA GLU A 37 1.49 7.71 -15.90
C GLU A 37 0.37 6.66 -15.92
N SER A 38 0.67 5.44 -15.47
CA SER A 38 -0.32 4.36 -15.40
C SER A 38 -1.26 4.47 -14.21
N ILE A 39 -1.07 5.46 -13.32
CA ILE A 39 -1.95 5.72 -12.19
C ILE A 39 -3.01 6.73 -12.61
N SER A 40 -4.25 6.49 -12.20
CA SER A 40 -5.39 7.34 -12.53
C SER A 40 -5.38 8.59 -11.67
N LYS A 41 -6.04 9.67 -12.14
CA LYS A 41 -6.14 10.95 -11.38
C LYS A 41 -6.62 10.71 -9.96
N GLN A 42 -7.68 9.91 -9.83
CA GLN A 42 -8.15 9.31 -8.59
C GLN A 42 -8.16 7.81 -8.85
N HIS A 43 -7.32 7.06 -8.15
CA HIS A 43 -7.02 5.66 -8.49
C HIS A 43 -7.60 4.69 -7.47
N ALA A 44 -7.32 4.93 -6.19
CA ALA A 44 -7.81 4.10 -5.10
C ALA A 44 -8.04 4.93 -3.84
N VAL A 45 -8.78 4.37 -2.89
CA VAL A 45 -8.96 4.95 -1.56
C VAL A 45 -8.59 3.93 -0.49
N LEU A 46 -7.74 4.35 0.45
CA LEU A 46 -7.56 3.65 1.71
C LEU A 46 -8.55 4.21 2.72
N GLN A 47 -9.37 3.36 3.34
CA GLN A 47 -10.43 3.77 4.26
C GLN A 47 -10.41 2.90 5.52
N PHE A 48 -10.37 3.54 6.69
CA PHE A 48 -10.62 2.85 7.95
C PHE A 48 -12.13 2.64 8.15
N ARG A 49 -12.53 1.42 8.48
CA ARG A 49 -13.94 1.05 8.68
C ARG A 49 -14.13 0.41 10.04
N LYS A 50 -15.23 0.78 10.70
CA LYS A 50 -15.68 0.12 11.94
C LYS A 50 -16.47 -1.13 11.58
N VAL A 51 -15.90 -2.29 11.85
CA VAL A 51 -16.47 -3.60 11.50
C VAL A 51 -16.56 -4.51 12.74
N PRO A 52 -17.51 -5.46 12.80
CA PRO A 52 -17.55 -6.46 13.87
C PRO A 52 -16.25 -7.25 13.93
N ILE A 53 -15.75 -7.53 15.13
CA ILE A 53 -14.55 -8.38 15.33
C ILE A 53 -14.84 -9.79 14.80
N ASN A 54 -16.02 -10.32 15.13
CA ASN A 54 -16.52 -11.57 14.56
C ASN A 54 -17.56 -11.23 13.48
N PRO A 55 -17.28 -11.46 12.19
CA PRO A 55 -18.22 -11.16 11.11
C PRO A 55 -19.55 -11.93 11.19
N LYS A 56 -19.58 -13.05 11.94
CA LYS A 56 -20.78 -13.85 12.16
C LYS A 56 -21.68 -13.25 13.25
N ASP A 57 -21.12 -12.42 14.12
CA ASP A 57 -21.87 -11.74 15.17
C ASP A 57 -22.56 -10.51 14.58
N ARG A 58 -23.85 -10.66 14.27
CA ARG A 58 -24.70 -9.57 13.75
C ARG A 58 -25.42 -8.80 14.84
N SER A 59 -25.15 -9.10 16.11
CA SER A 59 -25.70 -8.35 17.23
C SER A 59 -25.29 -6.88 17.15
N GLU A 60 -26.19 -5.97 17.50
CA GLU A 60 -25.83 -4.55 17.63
C GLU A 60 -24.77 -4.33 18.71
N PHE A 61 -24.74 -5.21 19.71
CA PHE A 61 -23.78 -5.23 20.82
C PHE A 61 -22.45 -5.93 20.48
N ALA A 62 -22.30 -6.44 19.25
CA ALA A 62 -21.06 -7.07 18.82
C ALA A 62 -19.90 -6.10 19.02
N ARG A 63 -18.80 -6.61 19.59
CA ARG A 63 -17.55 -5.84 19.69
C ARG A 63 -17.08 -5.47 18.28
N LYS A 64 -16.77 -4.19 18.07
CA LYS A 64 -16.31 -3.65 16.79
C LYS A 64 -14.83 -3.29 16.86
N ALA A 65 -14.12 -3.47 15.76
CA ALA A 65 -12.75 -3.02 15.56
C ALA A 65 -12.70 -2.02 14.39
N ILE A 66 -11.70 -1.14 14.41
CA ILE A 66 -11.36 -0.29 13.28
C ILE A 66 -10.33 -1.05 12.44
N LYS A 67 -10.63 -1.26 11.16
CA LYS A 67 -9.74 -1.98 10.24
C LYS A 67 -9.51 -1.18 8.95
N PRO A 68 -8.29 -1.19 8.39
CA PRO A 68 -8.01 -0.56 7.11
C PRO A 68 -8.55 -1.40 5.95
N TYR A 69 -9.10 -0.72 4.94
CA TYR A 69 -9.52 -1.32 3.68
C TYR A 69 -8.96 -0.53 2.51
N ILE A 70 -8.69 -1.21 1.40
CA ILE A 70 -8.41 -0.59 0.10
C ILE A 70 -9.62 -0.79 -0.83
N MET A 71 -9.89 0.20 -1.66
CA MET A 71 -10.83 0.09 -2.77
C MET A 71 -10.23 0.77 -3.99
N ASP A 72 -10.20 0.05 -5.11
CA ASP A 72 -9.89 0.64 -6.42
C ASP A 72 -11.12 1.40 -6.94
N LEU A 73 -10.94 2.63 -7.42
CA LEU A 73 -12.02 3.53 -7.85
C LEU A 73 -12.38 3.36 -9.34
N GLY A 74 -12.17 2.17 -9.91
CA GLY A 74 -12.32 1.94 -11.35
C GLY A 74 -11.14 2.45 -12.14
N SER A 75 -9.93 2.25 -11.61
CA SER A 75 -8.72 2.74 -12.26
C SER A 75 -8.43 1.97 -13.56
N THR A 76 -7.80 2.66 -14.52
CA THR A 76 -7.52 2.10 -15.84
C THR A 76 -6.64 0.85 -15.77
N ASN A 77 -5.54 0.93 -15.00
CA ASN A 77 -4.54 -0.14 -14.91
C ASN A 77 -4.70 -1.01 -13.64
N GLY A 78 -5.69 -0.72 -12.81
CA GLY A 78 -6.02 -1.51 -11.62
C GLY A 78 -5.09 -1.28 -10.42
N THR A 79 -5.62 -1.69 -9.28
CA THR A 79 -4.89 -1.87 -8.02
C THR A 79 -4.61 -3.35 -7.80
N TYR A 80 -3.46 -3.66 -7.21
CA TYR A 80 -3.01 -5.02 -6.92
C TYR A 80 -2.75 -5.15 -5.42
N LEU A 81 -3.24 -6.25 -4.85
CA LEU A 81 -3.02 -6.66 -3.47
C LEU A 81 -2.34 -8.04 -3.49
N ASN A 82 -1.15 -8.14 -2.90
CA ASN A 82 -0.32 -9.34 -2.87
C ASN A 82 -0.13 -9.95 -4.28
N GLY A 83 0.19 -9.10 -5.25
CA GLY A 83 0.37 -9.48 -6.66
C GLY A 83 -0.90 -9.80 -7.45
N LYS A 84 -2.08 -9.81 -6.80
CA LYS A 84 -3.37 -10.10 -7.46
C LYS A 84 -4.16 -8.82 -7.68
N ARG A 85 -4.66 -8.62 -8.91
CA ARG A 85 -5.54 -7.49 -9.22
C ARG A 85 -6.85 -7.63 -8.44
N ILE A 86 -7.26 -6.57 -7.75
CA ILE A 86 -8.53 -6.53 -7.03
C ILE A 86 -9.65 -6.00 -7.92
N GLU A 87 -10.90 -6.34 -7.60
CA GLU A 87 -12.07 -5.82 -8.30
C GLU A 87 -12.27 -4.34 -7.95
N PRO A 88 -12.64 -3.49 -8.93
CA PRO A 88 -12.98 -2.10 -8.67
C PRO A 88 -14.26 -1.98 -7.84
N ASN A 89 -14.41 -0.85 -7.15
CA ASN A 89 -15.60 -0.48 -6.37
C ASN A 89 -15.95 -1.49 -5.25
N ARG A 90 -14.97 -2.23 -4.76
CA ARG A 90 -15.12 -3.19 -3.66
C ARG A 90 -14.06 -2.96 -2.59
N TYR A 91 -14.47 -3.01 -1.32
CA TYR A 91 -13.56 -2.92 -0.19
C TYR A 91 -12.86 -4.25 0.07
N TYR A 92 -11.54 -4.23 0.10
CA TYR A 92 -10.68 -5.34 0.50
C TYR A 92 -10.00 -5.00 1.82
N GLU A 93 -10.14 -5.87 2.83
CA GLU A 93 -9.50 -5.70 4.14
C GLU A 93 -7.99 -5.80 3.96
N LEU A 94 -7.25 -4.80 4.45
CA LEU A 94 -5.80 -4.87 4.51
C LEU A 94 -5.37 -5.50 5.83
N ARG A 95 -4.41 -6.41 5.75
CA ARG A 95 -3.78 -7.08 6.88
C ARG A 95 -2.32 -6.69 6.96
N GLU A 96 -1.76 -6.91 8.15
CA GLU A 96 -0.34 -6.76 8.35
C GLU A 96 0.45 -7.69 7.41
N GLY A 97 1.51 -7.14 6.80
CA GLY A 97 2.32 -7.78 5.78
C GLY A 97 1.76 -7.65 4.35
N ASP A 98 0.53 -7.16 4.15
CA ASP A 98 -0.03 -7.04 2.81
C ASP A 98 0.75 -6.02 1.96
N GLU A 99 1.04 -6.41 0.71
CA GLU A 99 1.69 -5.58 -0.31
C GLU A 99 0.64 -4.99 -1.26
N LEU A 100 0.63 -3.68 -1.41
CA LEU A 100 -0.15 -2.94 -2.39
C LEU A 100 0.71 -2.39 -3.52
N LYS A 101 0.18 -2.45 -4.74
CA LYS A 101 0.77 -1.86 -5.95
C LYS A 101 -0.33 -1.21 -6.80
N PHE A 102 -0.02 -0.04 -7.36
CA PHE A 102 -0.97 0.76 -8.14
C PHE A 102 -0.49 0.90 -9.58
N GLY A 103 -1.33 0.47 -10.53
CA GLY A 103 -0.98 0.37 -11.95
C GLY A 103 0.36 -0.36 -12.16
N TYR A 104 1.21 0.24 -12.99
CA TYR A 104 2.54 -0.27 -13.35
C TYR A 104 3.69 0.39 -12.59
N SER A 105 3.41 1.16 -11.54
CA SER A 105 4.45 1.75 -10.70
C SER A 105 5.37 0.66 -10.13
N THR A 106 6.68 0.92 -10.07
CA THR A 106 7.63 0.02 -9.39
C THR A 106 7.56 0.12 -7.86
N ARG A 107 6.89 1.15 -7.33
CA ARG A 107 6.71 1.35 -5.90
C ARG A 107 5.73 0.32 -5.33
N LYS A 108 6.05 -0.18 -4.15
CA LYS A 108 5.24 -1.12 -3.36
C LYS A 108 4.92 -0.49 -2.01
N TYR A 109 3.75 -0.80 -1.46
CA TYR A 109 3.32 -0.28 -0.16
C TYR A 109 2.99 -1.44 0.76
N ILE A 110 3.71 -1.58 1.87
CA ILE A 110 3.53 -2.68 2.81
C ILE A 110 2.95 -2.16 4.12
N LEU A 111 1.83 -2.77 4.55
CA LEU A 111 1.22 -2.45 5.82
C LEU A 111 1.95 -3.21 6.94
N LEU A 112 2.73 -2.50 7.76
CA LEU A 112 3.39 -3.05 8.94
C LEU A 112 2.95 -2.28 10.17
N ASN A 113 2.78 -2.96 11.30
CA ASN A 113 2.57 -2.32 12.59
C ASN A 113 3.92 -2.11 13.30
N GLU A 114 4.00 -1.15 14.21
CA GLU A 114 5.25 -0.86 14.95
C GLU A 114 5.74 -2.04 15.81
N ASN A 115 4.89 -3.04 16.05
CA ASN A 115 5.24 -4.26 16.79
C ASN A 115 5.71 -5.42 15.89
N SER A 116 5.76 -5.26 14.57
CA SER A 116 6.33 -6.27 13.67
C SER A 116 7.86 -6.12 13.62
N VAL A 117 8.53 -6.68 14.62
CA VAL A 117 9.96 -6.99 14.52
C VAL A 117 10.15 -8.28 13.70
N ASP A 118 11.29 -8.34 13.00
CA ASP A 118 11.81 -9.40 12.14
C ASP A 118 11.53 -9.27 10.64
N LEU A 119 12.03 -8.19 10.03
CA LEU A 119 12.52 -8.28 8.65
C LEU A 119 14.01 -8.70 8.72
N PRO A 120 14.41 -9.84 8.14
CA PRO A 120 15.82 -10.22 8.10
C PRO A 120 16.60 -9.18 7.29
N ASP A 121 17.78 -8.83 7.79
CA ASP A 121 18.68 -7.84 7.22
C ASP A 121 18.84 -8.05 5.70
N VAL A 122 18.52 -7.02 4.92
CA VAL A 122 18.82 -7.02 3.49
C VAL A 122 20.32 -6.84 3.37
N GLU A 123 21.05 -7.93 3.08
CA GLU A 123 22.49 -7.89 2.83
C GLU A 123 22.78 -6.85 1.73
N GLU A 124 23.53 -5.80 2.08
CA GLU A 124 24.02 -4.80 1.13
C GLU A 124 25.08 -5.44 0.22
N GLU A 125 24.72 -5.82 -1.00
CA GLU A 125 25.71 -5.96 -2.06
C GLU A 125 26.21 -4.58 -2.49
N ASN A 126 27.35 -4.16 -1.92
CA ASN A 126 28.17 -3.06 -2.42
C ASN A 126 29.60 -3.57 -2.67
N ALA A 127 30.00 -3.70 -3.94
CA ALA A 127 31.36 -3.43 -4.45
C ALA A 127 31.37 -3.59 -5.98
N VAL A 128 31.06 -2.52 -6.73
CA VAL A 128 32.03 -1.68 -7.47
C VAL A 128 32.72 -2.40 -8.63
N ALA A 129 32.26 -2.05 -9.84
CA ALA A 129 33.00 -2.21 -11.08
C ALA A 129 34.09 -1.12 -11.19
N SER A 130 35.26 -1.47 -11.75
CA SER A 130 36.04 -0.75 -12.79
C SER A 130 37.54 -1.14 -12.70
N PRO A 131 38.38 -0.87 -13.73
CA PRO A 131 38.26 -1.12 -15.16
C PRO A 131 39.49 -1.89 -15.70
N VAL A 132 39.43 -2.25 -16.99
CA VAL A 132 40.52 -2.82 -17.81
C VAL A 132 41.77 -1.93 -17.80
N GLN A 133 42.97 -2.52 -17.69
CA GLN A 133 44.17 -2.06 -18.41
C GLN A 133 45.15 -3.23 -18.67
N SER A 134 45.76 -3.15 -19.86
CA SER A 134 46.72 -4.03 -20.51
C SER A 134 48.14 -3.91 -19.95
N ASP A 135 48.88 -5.03 -19.87
CA ASP A 135 50.16 -5.29 -20.55
C ASP A 135 50.59 -6.76 -20.35
#